data_AF-A0A1S3BNK0-F1
#
_entry.id   AF-A0A1S3BNK0-F1
#
_cell.length_a   1.000
_cell.length_b   1.000
_cell.length_c   1.000
_cell.angle_alpha   90.00
_cell.angle_beta   90.00
_cell.angle_gamma   90.00
#
_symmetry.space_group_name_H-M   'P 1'
#
loop_
_entity.id
_entity.type
_entity.pdbx_description
1 polymer ?
#
loop_
_entity_poly.entity_id
_entity_poly.type
_entity_poly.pdbx_seq_one_letter_code
_entity_poly.pdbx_strand_id
1 'polypeptide(L)'
;MKIGSGVICGSPRASALPSLLLRRHGVTFVALLLPLLLASNVLILTEIMKEKGIPFNDANFFEMLSACSILQNWRKATDLVNLMEPSFHLVSLGTINHLLQFLGKSGKTEIMIKVIGK
;
A
#
# COMPACT_ATOMS: atom_id res chain seq x y z
N MET A 1 11.03 60.28 -33.03
CA MET A 1 10.60 60.99 -31.79
C MET A 1 9.10 60.78 -31.68
N LYS A 2 8.53 60.08 -30.71
CA LYS A 2 8.71 60.18 -29.25
C LYS A 2 8.50 58.78 -28.63
N ILE A 3 9.42 58.37 -27.78
CA ILE A 3 9.42 57.12 -27.02
C ILE A 3 8.58 57.38 -25.77
N GLY A 4 7.56 56.57 -25.51
CA GLY A 4 6.60 56.72 -24.41
C GLY A 4 6.72 55.59 -23.40
N SER A 5 6.98 55.99 -22.15
CA SER A 5 7.26 55.25 -20.92
C SER A 5 6.57 53.91 -20.69
N GLY A 6 7.36 53.01 -20.11
CA GLY A 6 6.97 51.67 -19.71
C GLY A 6 5.88 51.61 -18.64
N VAL A 7 5.15 50.50 -18.71
CA VAL A 7 4.33 49.98 -17.63
C VAL A 7 5.07 48.74 -17.14
N ILE A 8 5.76 48.87 -16.01
CA ILE A 8 6.24 47.71 -15.26
C ILE A 8 4.99 46.99 -14.77
N CYS A 9 4.70 45.83 -15.36
CA CYS A 9 3.70 44.91 -14.86
C CYS A 9 4.16 44.44 -13.48
N GLY A 10 3.65 45.08 -12.42
CA GLY A 10 3.88 44.65 -11.05
C GLY A 10 3.34 43.24 -10.86
N SER A 11 4.24 42.27 -10.70
CA SER A 11 3.92 40.89 -10.37
C SER A 11 3.06 40.84 -9.10
N PRO A 12 1.90 40.16 -9.09
CA PRO A 12 1.11 40.00 -7.88
C PRO A 12 1.82 39.02 -6.93
N ARG A 13 2.22 39.54 -5.77
CA ARG A 13 2.42 38.88 -4.47
C ARG A 13 2.67 37.35 -4.48
N ALA A 14 3.93 36.98 -4.24
CA ALA A 14 4.35 35.67 -3.75
C ALA A 14 3.94 35.44 -2.28
N SER A 15 2.63 35.35 -2.00
CA SER A 15 2.12 35.02 -0.66
C SER A 15 1.34 33.69 -0.59
N ALA A 16 1.27 32.93 -1.69
CA ALA A 16 0.55 31.65 -1.76
C ALA A 16 1.44 30.39 -1.54
N LEU A 17 2.77 30.53 -1.52
CA LEU A 17 3.67 29.38 -1.36
C LEU A 17 3.56 28.66 0.01
N PRO A 18 3.42 29.36 1.16
CA PRO A 18 3.43 28.69 2.46
C PRO A 18 2.20 27.80 2.69
N SER A 19 1.03 28.22 2.23
CA SER A 19 -0.24 27.49 2.40
C SER A 19 -0.35 26.26 1.49
N LEU A 20 0.27 26.28 0.32
CA LEU A 20 0.40 25.12 -0.57
C LEU A 20 1.40 24.09 -0.04
N LEU A 21 2.49 24.52 0.61
CA LEU A 21 3.44 23.62 1.28
C LEU A 21 2.86 23.01 2.56
N LEU A 22 2.08 23.76 3.34
CA LEU A 22 1.38 23.25 4.51
C LEU A 22 0.23 22.31 4.13
N ARG A 23 -0.51 22.62 3.05
CA ARG A 23 -1.45 21.67 2.44
C ARG A 23 -0.71 20.43 1.97
N ARG A 24 0.39 20.56 1.21
CA ARG A 24 1.20 19.41 0.76
C ARG A 24 1.70 18.57 1.92
N HIS A 25 2.19 19.15 3.01
CA HIS A 25 2.55 18.39 4.21
C HIS A 25 1.35 17.68 4.83
N GLY A 26 0.18 18.32 4.89
CA GLY A 26 -1.06 17.68 5.32
C GLY A 26 -1.51 16.54 4.40
N VAL A 27 -1.50 16.73 3.07
CA VAL A 27 -1.92 15.69 2.12
C VAL A 27 -0.91 14.55 2.07
N THR A 28 0.38 14.83 2.15
CA THR A 28 1.44 13.80 2.22
C THR A 28 1.38 13.04 3.54
N PHE A 29 1.10 13.72 4.66
CA PHE A 29 0.91 13.08 5.96
C PHE A 29 -0.32 12.16 5.95
N VAL A 30 -1.46 12.62 5.42
CA VAL A 30 -2.65 11.78 5.28
C VAL A 30 -2.41 10.62 4.30
N ALA A 31 -1.73 10.87 3.17
CA ALA A 31 -1.42 9.84 2.17
C ALA A 31 -0.44 8.77 2.68
N LEU A 32 0.40 9.07 3.68
CA LEU A 32 1.29 8.10 4.31
C LEU A 32 0.66 7.43 5.54
N LEU A 33 -0.01 8.21 6.39
CA LEU A 33 -0.53 7.72 7.67
C LEU A 33 -1.80 6.88 7.49
N LEU A 34 -2.71 7.29 6.60
CA LEU A 34 -3.99 6.60 6.42
C LEU A 34 -3.79 5.14 5.93
N PRO A 35 -2.95 4.86 4.91
CA PRO A 35 -2.70 3.47 4.49
C PRO A 35 -2.04 2.63 5.59
N LEU A 36 -1.13 3.21 6.38
CA LEU A 36 -0.49 2.50 7.49
C LEU A 36 -1.51 2.07 8.56
N LEU A 37 -2.40 2.98 8.95
CA LEU A 37 -3.45 2.70 9.93
C LEU A 37 -4.46 1.66 9.42
N LEU A 38 -4.86 1.78 8.15
CA LEU A 38 -5.76 0.81 7.52
C LEU A 38 -5.12 -0.58 7.45
N ALA A 39 -3.84 -0.66 7.05
CA ALA A 39 -3.11 -1.91 6.97
C ALA A 39 -2.99 -2.61 8.33
N SER A 40 -2.71 -1.89 9.42
CA SER A 40 -2.69 -2.49 10.76
C SER A 40 -4.06 -3.02 11.17
N ASN A 41 -5.13 -2.30 10.86
CA ASN A 41 -6.49 -2.74 11.16
C ASN A 41 -6.91 -3.98 10.37
N VAL A 42 -6.48 -4.11 9.10
CA VAL A 42 -6.71 -5.32 8.30
C VAL A 42 -6.07 -6.54 8.96
N LEU A 43 -4.83 -6.43 9.45
CA LEU A 43 -4.16 -7.53 10.14
C LEU A 43 -4.81 -7.88 11.49
N ILE A 44 -5.30 -6.88 12.24
CA ILE A 44 -6.08 -7.12 13.47
C ILE A 44 -7.39 -7.86 13.15
N LEU A 45 -8.12 -7.42 12.13
CA LEU A 45 -9.35 -8.07 11.69
C LEU A 45 -9.10 -9.52 11.25
N THR A 46 -7.96 -9.79 10.63
CA THR A 46 -7.54 -11.15 10.23
C THR A 46 -7.46 -12.09 11.44
N GLU A 47 -6.86 -11.64 12.55
CA GLU A 47 -6.81 -12.43 13.78
C GLU A 47 -8.19 -12.66 14.36
N ILE A 48 -9.05 -11.63 14.39
CA ILE A 48 -10.43 -11.75 14.89
C ILE A 48 -11.24 -12.75 14.04
N MET A 49 -11.10 -12.71 12.71
CA MET A 49 -11.76 -13.67 11.82
C MET A 49 -11.28 -15.10 12.07
N LYS A 50 -9.97 -15.28 12.28
CA LYS A 50 -9.37 -16.57 12.61
C LYS A 50 -9.88 -17.10 13.94
N GLU A 51 -9.91 -16.27 14.99
CA GLU A 51 -10.45 -16.61 16.31
C GLU A 51 -11.93 -17.02 16.22
N LYS A 52 -12.70 -16.36 15.35
CA LYS A 52 -14.12 -16.66 15.11
C LYS A 52 -14.36 -17.82 14.13
N GLY A 53 -13.31 -18.43 13.58
CA GLY A 53 -13.43 -19.51 12.60
C GLY A 53 -14.08 -19.09 11.28
N ILE A 54 -14.02 -17.81 10.93
CA ILE A 54 -14.59 -17.29 9.68
C ILE A 54 -13.61 -17.60 8.54
N PRO A 55 -14.05 -18.33 7.49
CA PRO A 55 -13.18 -18.69 6.38
C PRO A 55 -12.78 -17.46 5.55
N PHE A 56 -11.57 -17.51 4.99
CA PHE A 56 -11.06 -16.46 4.12
C PHE A 56 -11.40 -16.75 2.65
N ASN A 57 -11.67 -15.68 1.90
CA ASN A 57 -11.84 -15.72 0.44
C ASN A 57 -10.69 -14.98 -0.26
N ASP A 58 -10.70 -14.97 -1.60
CA ASP A 58 -9.66 -14.33 -2.41
C ASP A 58 -9.47 -12.84 -2.07
N ALA A 59 -10.57 -12.09 -1.92
CA ALA A 59 -10.52 -10.66 -1.59
C ALA A 59 -9.87 -10.42 -0.21
N ASN A 60 -10.16 -11.26 0.77
CA ASN A 60 -9.54 -11.18 2.09
C ASN A 60 -8.04 -11.37 1.99
N PHE A 61 -7.57 -12.37 1.23
CA PHE A 61 -6.14 -12.60 1.02
C PHE A 61 -5.47 -11.46 0.27
N PHE A 62 -6.12 -10.91 -0.75
CA PHE A 62 -5.61 -9.76 -1.48
C PHE A 62 -5.38 -8.55 -0.57
N GLU A 63 -6.35 -8.22 0.28
CA GLU A 63 -6.24 -7.10 1.24
C GLU A 63 -5.21 -7.36 2.34
N MET A 64 -5.11 -8.59 2.84
CA MET A 64 -4.07 -8.96 3.81
C MET A 64 -2.66 -8.83 3.21
N LEU A 65 -2.47 -9.25 1.96
CA LEU A 65 -1.20 -9.08 1.25
C LEU A 65 -0.90 -7.60 0.99
N SER A 66 -1.90 -6.80 0.62
CA SER A 66 -1.78 -5.33 0.53
C SER A 66 -1.30 -4.73 1.85
N ALA A 67 -1.91 -5.15 2.97
CA ALA A 67 -1.51 -4.70 4.30
C ALA A 67 -0.08 -5.12 4.66
N CYS A 68 0.31 -6.37 4.38
CA CYS A 68 1.69 -6.84 4.54
C CYS A 68 2.69 -6.05 3.70
N SER A 69 2.32 -5.70 2.46
CA SER A 69 3.13 -4.89 1.56
C SER A 69 3.34 -3.47 2.09
N ILE A 70 2.27 -2.82 2.58
CA ILE A 70 2.34 -1.49 3.18
C ILE A 70 3.21 -1.49 4.45
N LEU A 71 3.03 -2.50 5.31
CA LEU A 71 3.74 -2.63 6.58
C LEU A 71 5.14 -3.29 6.44
N GLN A 72 5.52 -3.70 5.23
CA GLN A 72 6.75 -4.45 4.94
C GLN A 72 6.92 -5.71 5.84
N ASN A 73 5.80 -6.33 6.24
CA ASN A 73 5.79 -7.43 7.20
C ASN A 73 5.85 -8.79 6.50
N TRP A 74 7.04 -9.16 6.05
CA TRP A 74 7.28 -10.43 5.35
C TRP A 74 7.06 -11.68 6.20
N ARG A 75 7.18 -11.58 7.54
CA ARG A 75 6.88 -12.70 8.44
C ARG A 75 5.41 -13.04 8.38
N LYS A 76 4.55 -12.02 8.52
CA LYS A 76 3.10 -12.22 8.42
C LYS A 76 2.67 -12.70 7.04
N ALA A 77 3.30 -12.19 5.98
CA ALA A 77 3.05 -12.70 4.64
C ALA A 77 3.41 -14.19 4.49
N THR A 78 4.45 -14.66 5.18
CA THR A 78 4.82 -16.09 5.20
C THR A 78 3.74 -16.91 5.92
N ASP A 79 3.20 -16.40 7.02
CA ASP A 79 2.06 -17.04 7.70
C ASP A 79 0.83 -17.10 6.78
N LEU A 80 0.59 -16.04 6.00
CA LEU A 80 -0.49 -16.00 5.00
C LEU A 80 -0.29 -17.03 3.89
N VAL A 81 0.94 -17.30 3.44
CA VAL A 81 1.21 -18.38 2.47
C VAL A 81 0.69 -19.72 2.98
N ASN A 82 0.99 -20.07 4.23
CA ASN A 82 0.54 -21.33 4.82
C ASN A 82 -1.00 -21.38 4.96
N LEU A 83 -1.61 -20.24 5.26
CA LEU A 83 -3.07 -20.11 5.37
C LEU A 83 -3.77 -20.21 4.02
N MET A 84 -3.13 -19.70 2.96
CA MET A 84 -3.63 -19.74 1.59
C MET A 84 -3.38 -21.05 0.88
N GLU A 85 -2.32 -21.79 1.25
CA GLU A 85 -1.87 -23.01 0.57
C GLU A 85 -3.00 -24.03 0.30
N PRO A 86 -3.90 -24.35 1.26
CA PRO A 86 -5.02 -25.25 1.01
C PRO A 86 -6.00 -24.73 -0.06
N SER A 87 -6.06 -23.41 -0.22
CA SER A 87 -7.01 -22.70 -1.09
C SER A 87 -6.38 -22.15 -2.36
N PHE A 88 -5.10 -22.43 -2.64
CA PHE A 88 -4.39 -21.85 -3.81
C PHE A 88 -5.10 -22.08 -5.14
N HIS A 89 -5.77 -23.23 -5.31
CA HIS A 89 -6.56 -23.55 -6.50
C HIS A 89 -7.81 -22.66 -6.68
N LEU A 90 -8.26 -21.97 -5.63
CA LEU A 90 -9.41 -21.06 -5.62
C LEU A 90 -9.00 -19.58 -5.59
N VAL A 91 -7.73 -19.30 -5.29
CA VAL A 91 -7.18 -17.95 -5.22
C VAL A 91 -6.93 -17.44 -6.63
N SER A 92 -7.21 -16.15 -6.86
CA SER A 92 -7.02 -15.56 -8.18
C SER A 92 -5.53 -15.41 -8.52
N LEU A 93 -5.21 -15.46 -9.81
CA LEU A 93 -3.85 -15.16 -10.30
C LEU A 93 -3.38 -13.76 -9.88
N GLY A 94 -4.31 -12.81 -9.71
CA GLY A 94 -4.01 -11.47 -9.20
C GLY A 94 -3.44 -11.51 -7.79
N THR A 95 -4.06 -12.26 -6.89
CA THR A 95 -3.60 -12.44 -5.51
C THR A 95 -2.27 -13.19 -5.44
N ILE A 96 -2.10 -14.24 -6.25
CA ILE A 96 -0.81 -14.97 -6.33
C ILE A 96 0.30 -14.05 -6.85
N ASN A 97 0.06 -13.30 -7.93
CA ASN A 97 1.04 -12.37 -8.47
C ASN A 97 1.41 -11.28 -7.46
N HIS A 98 0.44 -10.79 -6.70
CA HIS A 98 0.69 -9.81 -5.65
C HIS A 98 1.61 -10.39 -4.56
N LEU A 99 1.33 -11.61 -4.10
CA LEU A 99 2.19 -12.33 -3.15
C LEU A 99 3.61 -12.51 -3.69
N LEU A 100 3.76 -13.01 -4.92
CA LEU A 100 5.07 -13.23 -5.54
C LEU A 100 5.86 -11.92 -5.69
N GLN A 101 5.20 -10.84 -6.11
CA GLN A 101 5.82 -9.53 -6.22
C GLN A 101 6.32 -9.03 -4.85
N PHE A 102 5.50 -9.19 -3.80
CA PHE A 102 5.87 -8.79 -2.45
C PHE A 102 7.04 -9.62 -1.90
N LEU A 103 7.02 -10.94 -2.07
CA LEU A 103 8.11 -11.83 -1.65
C LEU A 103 9.41 -11.51 -2.39
N GLY A 104 9.33 -11.25 -3.70
CA GLY A 104 10.47 -10.83 -4.53
C GLY A 104 11.08 -9.53 -4.04
N LYS A 105 10.26 -8.49 -3.80
CA LYS A 105 10.71 -7.20 -3.23
C LYS A 105 11.34 -7.36 -1.84
N SER A 106 10.84 -8.31 -1.05
CA SER A 106 11.34 -8.60 0.30
C SER A 106 12.55 -9.53 0.33
N GLY A 107 13.06 -9.97 -0.84
CA GLY A 107 14.19 -10.89 -0.95
C GLY A 107 13.90 -12.32 -0.49
N LYS A 108 12.62 -12.71 -0.35
CA LYS A 108 12.21 -14.03 0.13
C LYS A 108 12.04 -15.02 -1.03
N THR A 109 13.11 -15.17 -1.82
CA THR A 109 13.11 -15.98 -3.05
C THR A 109 12.86 -17.46 -2.79
N GLU A 110 13.34 -18.02 -1.67
CA GLU A 110 13.06 -19.41 -1.30
C GLU A 110 11.56 -19.67 -1.11
N ILE A 111 10.87 -18.78 -0.40
CA ILE A 111 9.42 -18.86 -0.18
C ILE A 111 8.68 -18.66 -1.51
N MET A 112 9.14 -17.71 -2.32
CA MET A 112 8.59 -17.46 -3.65
C MET A 112 8.67 -18.70 -4.55
N ILE A 113 9.81 -19.40 -4.59
CA ILE A 113 9.99 -20.63 -5.36
C ILE A 113 9.06 -21.74 -4.83
N LYS A 114 8.89 -21.86 -3.51
CA LYS A 114 7.94 -22.79 -2.90
C LYS A 114 6.50 -22.52 -3.36
N VAL A 115 6.09 -21.25 -3.43
CA VAL A 115 4.75 -20.87 -3.92
C VAL A 115 4.58 -21.19 -5.40
N ILE A 116 5.60 -20.95 -6.23
CA ILE A 116 5.55 -21.26 -7.68
C ILE A 116 5.48 -22.77 -7.94
N GLY A 117 6.08 -23.58 -7.06
CA GLY A 117 6.09 -25.04 -7.17
C GLY A 117 4.83 -25.74 -6.64
N LYS A 118 3.81 -24.98 -6.21
CA LYS A 118 2.54 -25.49 -5.69
C LYS A 118 1.44 -25.30 -6.73
#